data_AF-A0A087LXV2-F1
#
_entry.id   AF-A0A087LXV2-F1
#
_cell.length_a   1.000
_cell.length_b   1.000
_cell.length_c   1.000
_cell.angle_alpha   90.00
_cell.angle_beta   90.00
_cell.angle_gamma   90.00
#
_symmetry.space_group_name_H-M   'P 1'
#
loop_
_entity.id
_entity.type
_entity.pdbx_description
1 polymer ?
#
loop_
_entity_poly.entity_id
_entity_poly.type
_entity_poly.pdbx_seq_one_letter_code
_entity_poly.pdbx_strand_id
1 'polypeptide(L)'
;MRICLDVNIWVQYLRAVIAGKADTSSQTLVGFVRDMKIGEVPVQLILPKGVISTFQEKASELGAPMPLIARVVDGLISLAQAGPEQVDPFVHFGAETLQMKDLEDAGVLAGALAGGADFLITDNLRDFENKEAQVFDIQQAKLPDGKARQLSAIIHQRPDGATVVVAHPFDFLEWVRDGRELSAAMIRAHYSLRTLDSGSTQKKK
;
A
#
# COMPACT_ATOMS: atom_id res chain seq x y z
N MET A 1 -4.76 9.14 10.93
CA MET A 1 -4.87 8.14 9.85
C MET A 1 -3.58 7.35 9.79
N ARG A 2 -3.66 6.03 9.80
CA ARG A 2 -2.53 5.11 9.71
C ARG A 2 -2.36 4.67 8.27
N ILE A 3 -1.18 4.87 7.68
CA ILE A 3 -0.89 4.47 6.31
C ILE A 3 0.31 3.52 6.27
N CYS A 4 0.22 2.49 5.44
CA CYS A 4 1.31 1.63 5.05
C CYS A 4 1.62 1.91 3.57
N LEU A 5 2.87 2.25 3.26
CA LEU A 5 3.32 2.34 1.88
C LEU A 5 4.04 1.05 1.52
N ASP A 6 3.63 0.44 0.42
CA ASP A 6 4.26 -0.76 -0.11
C ASP A 6 5.70 -0.48 -0.62
N VAL A 7 6.51 -1.53 -0.73
CA VAL A 7 7.95 -1.47 -1.07
C VAL A 7 8.18 -0.79 -2.41
N ASN A 8 7.34 -1.08 -3.40
CA ASN A 8 7.34 -0.46 -4.72
C ASN A 8 7.28 1.08 -4.65
N ILE A 9 6.53 1.67 -3.71
CA ILE A 9 6.40 3.12 -3.56
C ILE A 9 7.73 3.72 -3.08
N TRP A 10 8.38 3.08 -2.11
CA TRP A 10 9.70 3.49 -1.61
C TRP A 10 10.79 3.35 -2.68
N VAL A 11 10.77 2.25 -3.43
CA VAL A 11 11.70 2.03 -4.56
C VAL A 11 11.47 3.06 -5.66
N GLN A 12 10.22 3.37 -6.00
CA GLN A 12 9.87 4.40 -6.97
C GLN A 12 10.29 5.80 -6.52
N TYR A 13 10.12 6.11 -5.23
CA TYR A 13 10.62 7.35 -4.64
C TYR A 13 12.15 7.45 -4.80
N LEU A 14 12.89 6.41 -4.42
CA LEU A 14 14.34 6.37 -4.56
C LEU A 14 14.79 6.56 -6.03
N ARG A 15 14.13 5.88 -6.96
CA ARG A 15 14.39 6.03 -8.41
C ARG A 15 14.10 7.44 -8.90
N ALA A 16 13.00 8.05 -8.46
CA ALA A 16 12.66 9.43 -8.83
C ALA A 16 13.72 10.43 -8.33
N VAL A 17 14.19 10.26 -7.09
CA VAL A 17 15.27 11.08 -6.52
C VAL A 17 16.57 10.91 -7.30
N ILE A 18 16.99 9.67 -7.58
CA ILE A 18 18.22 9.39 -8.36
C ILE A 18 18.13 9.98 -9.77
N ALA A 19 16.96 9.88 -10.41
CA ALA A 19 16.73 10.39 -11.76
C ALA A 19 16.49 11.91 -11.82
N GLY A 20 16.49 12.62 -10.69
CA GLY A 20 16.17 14.05 -10.61
C GLY A 20 14.75 14.39 -11.08
N LYS A 21 13.82 13.42 -11.01
CA LYS A 21 12.42 13.65 -11.34
C LYS A 21 11.72 14.35 -10.17
N ALA A 22 10.74 15.19 -10.51
CA ALA A 22 9.86 15.84 -9.55
C ALA A 22 8.39 15.45 -9.83
N ASP A 23 7.52 15.77 -8.88
CA ASP A 23 6.07 15.65 -8.97
C ASP A 23 5.57 14.23 -9.28
N THR A 24 6.25 13.21 -8.76
CA THR A 24 5.76 11.82 -8.84
C THR A 24 4.77 11.50 -7.71
N SER A 25 3.84 10.59 -7.96
CA SER A 25 2.91 10.10 -6.94
C SER A 25 3.63 9.54 -5.70
N SER A 26 4.73 8.81 -5.90
CA SER A 26 5.57 8.30 -4.82
C SER A 26 6.20 9.42 -3.98
N GLN A 27 6.66 10.51 -4.59
CA GLN A 27 7.19 11.67 -3.86
C GLN A 27 6.13 12.36 -3.02
N THR A 28 4.92 12.54 -3.55
CA THR A 28 3.80 13.12 -2.80
C THR A 28 3.41 12.25 -1.61
N LEU A 29 3.28 10.93 -1.80
CA LEU A 29 2.96 9.98 -0.74
C LEU A 29 4.03 9.95 0.37
N VAL A 30 5.30 9.93 0.00
CA VAL A 30 6.41 10.01 0.95
C VAL A 30 6.43 11.37 1.65
N GLY A 31 6.03 12.45 0.95
CA GLY A 31 5.83 13.78 1.53
C GLY A 31 4.81 13.77 2.67
N PHE A 32 3.66 13.12 2.48
CA PHE A 32 2.65 12.98 3.54
C PHE A 32 3.16 12.25 4.78
N VAL A 33 3.96 11.19 4.58
CA VAL A 33 4.60 10.47 5.69
C VAL A 33 5.61 11.36 6.41
N ARG A 34 6.48 12.04 5.66
CA ARG A 34 7.52 12.92 6.20
C ARG A 34 6.94 14.08 6.98
N ASP A 35 5.89 14.70 6.44
CA ASP A 35 5.21 15.84 7.04
C ASP A 35 4.20 15.40 8.12
N MET A 36 4.01 14.08 8.29
CA MET A 36 3.13 13.42 9.26
C MET A 36 1.69 13.91 9.19
N LYS A 37 1.24 14.35 8.01
CA LYS A 37 -0.12 14.84 7.79
C LYS A 37 -0.53 14.81 6.32
N ILE A 38 -1.85 14.79 6.12
CA ILE A 38 -2.52 15.05 4.85
C ILE A 38 -3.54 16.17 5.11
N GLY A 39 -3.26 17.37 4.61
CA GLY A 39 -3.98 18.57 5.05
C GLY A 39 -3.88 18.73 6.57
N GLU A 40 -5.02 18.72 7.25
CA GLU A 40 -5.12 18.76 8.72
C GLU A 40 -5.21 17.38 9.38
N VAL A 41 -5.25 16.30 8.61
CA VAL A 41 -5.36 14.92 9.13
C VAL A 41 -3.96 14.43 9.50
N PRO A 42 -3.68 14.13 10.78
CA PRO A 42 -2.39 13.56 11.19
C PRO A 42 -2.20 12.17 10.58
N VAL A 43 -0.97 11.88 10.15
CA VAL A 43 -0.59 10.64 9.48
C VAL A 43 0.44 9.89 10.33
N GLN A 44 0.12 8.63 10.63
CA GLN A 44 1.03 7.69 11.24
C GLN A 44 1.51 6.69 10.17
N LEU A 45 2.82 6.51 10.04
CA LEU A 45 3.38 5.44 9.21
C LEU A 45 3.29 4.11 9.96
N ILE A 46 2.67 3.12 9.33
CA ILE A 46 2.76 1.72 9.70
C ILE A 46 3.83 1.08 8.82
N LEU A 47 4.86 0.53 9.45
CA LEU A 47 6.02 -0.01 8.77
C LEU A 47 6.20 -1.49 9.12
N PRO A 48 5.62 -2.42 8.34
CA PRO A 48 5.90 -3.85 8.48
C PRO A 48 7.39 -4.13 8.30
N LYS A 49 7.97 -5.04 9.10
CA LYS A 49 9.38 -5.46 8.89
C LYS A 49 9.63 -6.05 7.51
N GLY A 50 8.63 -6.71 6.91
CA GLY A 50 8.70 -7.22 5.53
C GLY A 50 8.99 -6.10 4.52
N VAL A 51 8.38 -4.92 4.69
CA VAL A 51 8.66 -3.77 3.82
C VAL A 51 10.12 -3.34 3.92
N ILE A 52 10.70 -3.37 5.12
CA ILE A 52 12.10 -3.00 5.35
C ILE A 52 13.05 -4.00 4.67
N SER A 53 12.87 -5.31 4.93
CA SER A 53 13.74 -6.34 4.37
C SER A 53 13.71 -6.35 2.84
N THR A 54 12.51 -6.30 2.26
CA THR A 54 12.37 -6.26 0.81
C THR A 54 12.94 -4.97 0.22
N PHE A 55 12.73 -3.81 0.87
CA PHE A 55 13.35 -2.57 0.40
C PHE A 55 14.88 -2.67 0.35
N GLN A 56 15.50 -3.25 1.38
CA GLN A 56 16.96 -3.46 1.41
C GLN A 56 17.43 -4.32 0.24
N GLU A 57 16.73 -5.43 -0.03
CA GLU A 57 17.02 -6.33 -1.16
C GLU A 57 16.87 -5.61 -2.50
N LYS A 58 15.73 -4.97 -2.75
CA LYS A 58 15.46 -4.26 -4.02
C LYS A 58 16.39 -3.06 -4.22
N ALA A 59 16.73 -2.33 -3.16
CA ALA A 59 17.70 -1.24 -3.26
C ALA A 59 19.11 -1.75 -3.57
N SER A 60 19.51 -2.89 -2.99
CA SER A 60 20.77 -3.55 -3.30
C SER A 60 20.82 -4.04 -4.76
N GLU A 61 19.75 -4.64 -5.26
CA GLU A 61 19.62 -5.06 -6.68
C GLU A 61 19.75 -3.88 -7.65
N LEU A 62 19.34 -2.68 -7.23
CA LEU A 62 19.51 -1.43 -8.00
C LEU A 62 20.93 -0.85 -7.91
N GLY A 63 21.85 -1.49 -7.20
CA GLY A 63 23.23 -1.04 -7.03
C GLY A 63 23.37 0.11 -6.02
N ALA A 64 22.38 0.34 -5.16
CA ALA A 64 22.50 1.36 -4.12
C ALA A 64 23.58 0.94 -3.09
N PRO A 65 24.50 1.84 -2.68
CA PRO A 65 25.49 1.52 -1.67
C PRO A 65 24.85 1.17 -0.32
N MET A 66 25.37 0.14 0.37
CA MET A 66 24.85 -0.28 1.68
C MET A 66 24.72 0.87 2.71
N PRO A 67 25.68 1.84 2.81
CA PRO A 67 25.51 2.99 3.70
C PRO A 67 24.34 3.90 3.34
N LEU A 68 23.96 3.97 2.06
CA LEU A 68 22.76 4.69 1.63
C LEU A 68 21.50 3.93 2.03
N ILE A 69 21.46 2.62 1.78
CA ILE A 69 20.33 1.76 2.16
C ILE A 69 20.07 1.83 3.66
N ALA A 70 21.11 1.68 4.48
CA ALA A 70 21.01 1.76 5.95
C ALA A 70 20.43 3.10 6.40
N ARG A 71 20.94 4.22 5.86
CA ARG A 71 20.40 5.56 6.18
C ARG A 71 18.94 5.73 5.81
N VAL A 72 18.50 5.17 4.67
CA VAL A 72 17.08 5.22 4.28
C VAL A 72 16.24 4.40 5.25
N VAL A 73 16.66 3.18 5.59
CA VAL A 73 15.96 2.33 6.55
C VAL A 73 15.86 3.00 7.92
N ASP A 74 16.95 3.55 8.44
CA ASP A 74 16.94 4.30 9.70
C ASP A 74 15.97 5.49 9.65
N GLY A 75 15.91 6.18 8.51
CA GLY A 75 14.95 7.24 8.25
C GLY A 75 13.51 6.75 8.29
N LEU A 76 13.19 5.61 7.66
CA LEU A 76 11.84 5.03 7.68
C LEU A 76 11.41 4.63 9.09
N ILE A 77 12.32 4.02 9.85
CA ILE A 77 12.07 3.65 11.26
C ILE A 77 11.83 4.91 12.08
N SER A 78 12.67 5.94 11.91
CA SER A 78 12.53 7.22 12.60
C SER A 78 11.20 7.90 12.26
N LEU A 79 10.73 7.82 11.01
CA LEU A 79 9.44 8.37 10.60
C LEU A 79 8.27 7.64 11.27
N ALA A 80 8.32 6.32 11.39
CA ALA A 80 7.31 5.55 12.11
C ALA A 80 7.28 5.95 13.60
N GLN A 81 8.45 6.04 14.23
CA GLN A 81 8.60 6.36 15.66
C GLN A 81 8.30 7.83 16.00
N ALA A 82 8.49 8.75 15.06
CA ALA A 82 8.21 10.17 15.26
C ALA A 82 6.77 10.56 14.91
N GLY A 83 5.99 9.66 14.29
CA GLY A 83 4.60 9.90 13.95
C GLY A 83 3.71 10.13 15.19
N PRO A 84 2.44 10.56 15.00
CA PRO A 84 1.53 10.92 16.09
C PRO A 84 1.32 9.84 17.16
N GLU A 85 1.46 8.58 16.78
CA GLU A 85 1.28 7.42 17.67
C GLU A 85 2.60 6.77 18.09
N GLN A 86 3.73 7.23 17.54
CA GLN A 86 5.09 6.84 17.92
C GLN A 86 5.31 5.32 17.94
N VAL A 87 4.94 4.64 16.86
CA VAL A 87 4.98 3.18 16.77
C VAL A 87 6.30 2.66 16.20
N ASP A 88 6.73 1.50 16.71
CA ASP A 88 7.86 0.76 16.16
C ASP A 88 7.46 -0.04 14.90
N PRO A 89 8.45 -0.46 14.07
CA PRO A 89 8.18 -1.37 12.97
C PRO A 89 7.52 -2.68 13.43
N PHE A 90 6.48 -3.08 12.73
CA PHE A 90 5.63 -4.20 13.14
C PHE A 90 6.20 -5.55 12.71
N VAL A 91 6.21 -6.49 13.64
CA VAL A 91 6.40 -7.92 13.37
C VAL A 91 5.04 -8.58 13.42
N HIS A 92 4.74 -9.40 12.43
CA HIS A 92 3.55 -10.24 12.40
C HIS A 92 3.97 -11.70 12.23
N PHE A 93 3.05 -12.60 12.55
CA PHE A 93 3.12 -14.03 12.26
C PHE A 93 1.84 -14.41 11.52
N GLY A 94 1.88 -15.46 10.69
CA GLY A 94 0.69 -15.94 10.00
C GLY A 94 0.43 -15.30 8.63
N ALA A 95 1.42 -14.68 7.97
CA ALA A 95 1.23 -14.19 6.60
C ALA A 95 0.79 -15.32 5.65
N GLU A 96 1.26 -16.54 5.90
CA GLU A 96 0.91 -17.76 5.19
C GLU A 96 -0.58 -18.11 5.25
N THR A 97 -1.34 -17.55 6.21
CA THR A 97 -2.78 -17.80 6.32
C THR A 97 -3.60 -16.97 5.34
N LEU A 98 -3.03 -15.92 4.72
CA LEU A 98 -3.76 -14.97 3.87
C LEU A 98 -4.14 -15.51 2.48
N GLN A 99 -3.86 -16.78 2.16
CA GLN A 99 -4.18 -17.44 0.88
C GLN A 99 -3.77 -16.61 -0.36
N MET A 100 -2.66 -15.87 -0.26
CA MET A 100 -2.08 -15.09 -1.34
C MET A 100 -1.00 -15.89 -2.07
N LYS A 101 -0.73 -15.54 -3.32
CA LYS A 101 0.27 -16.24 -4.14
C LYS A 101 1.69 -15.89 -3.73
N ASP A 102 1.92 -14.63 -3.43
CA ASP A 102 3.22 -14.10 -3.03
C ASP A 102 3.27 -13.94 -1.50
N LEU A 103 4.29 -14.56 -0.87
CA LEU A 103 4.50 -14.47 0.57
C LEU A 103 5.02 -13.09 1.00
N GLU A 104 5.70 -12.37 0.10
CA GLU A 104 6.16 -11.01 0.34
C GLU A 104 4.96 -10.07 0.51
N ASP A 105 4.05 -10.06 -0.47
CA ASP A 105 2.83 -9.25 -0.43
C ASP A 105 1.92 -9.68 0.73
N ALA A 106 1.85 -10.98 1.02
CA ALA A 106 1.13 -11.49 2.18
C ALA A 106 1.72 -10.94 3.48
N GLY A 107 3.05 -10.86 3.59
CA GLY A 107 3.72 -10.27 4.73
C GLY A 107 3.46 -8.76 4.85
N VAL A 108 3.47 -8.03 3.74
CA VAL A 108 3.11 -6.60 3.74
C VAL A 108 1.67 -6.41 4.22
N LEU A 109 0.72 -7.19 3.71
CA LEU A 109 -0.69 -7.11 4.10
C LEU A 109 -0.89 -7.51 5.58
N ALA A 110 -0.28 -8.61 6.02
CA ALA A 110 -0.37 -9.06 7.41
C ALA A 110 0.19 -8.01 8.37
N GLY A 111 1.30 -7.37 8.00
CA GLY A 111 1.87 -6.28 8.78
C GLY A 111 0.98 -5.04 8.81
N ALA A 112 0.36 -4.67 7.68
CA ALA A 112 -0.59 -3.56 7.61
C ALA A 112 -1.83 -3.84 8.48
N LEU A 113 -2.37 -5.06 8.45
CA LEU A 113 -3.47 -5.50 9.30
C LEU A 113 -3.09 -5.49 10.79
N ALA A 114 -1.92 -6.04 11.14
CA ALA A 114 -1.44 -6.10 12.51
C ALA A 114 -1.14 -4.71 13.09
N GLY A 115 -0.59 -3.81 12.27
CA GLY A 115 -0.35 -2.41 12.63
C GLY A 115 -1.59 -1.52 12.59
N GLY A 116 -2.76 -2.08 12.23
CA GLY A 116 -4.02 -1.34 12.18
C GLY A 116 -4.04 -0.23 11.14
N ALA A 117 -3.36 -0.40 10.01
CA ALA A 117 -3.36 0.58 8.93
C ALA A 117 -4.80 0.82 8.44
N ASP A 118 -5.14 2.09 8.18
CA ASP A 118 -6.38 2.43 7.49
C ASP A 118 -6.21 2.18 5.98
N PHE A 119 -5.02 2.48 5.45
CA PHE A 119 -4.67 2.31 4.04
C PHE A 119 -3.34 1.58 3.85
N LEU A 120 -3.31 0.66 2.89
CA LEU A 120 -2.09 0.13 2.26
C LEU A 120 -2.04 0.65 0.82
N ILE A 121 -0.97 1.37 0.45
CA ILE A 121 -0.89 2.02 -0.86
C ILE A 121 0.17 1.31 -1.71
N THR A 122 -0.24 0.81 -2.88
CA THR A 122 0.57 -0.04 -3.78
C THR A 122 0.20 0.17 -5.24
N ASP A 123 1.16 0.04 -6.16
CA ASP A 123 0.88 0.03 -7.61
C ASP A 123 0.48 -1.35 -8.16
N ASN A 124 0.58 -2.39 -7.31
CA ASN A 124 0.37 -3.80 -7.63
C ASN A 124 -0.87 -4.38 -6.94
N LEU A 125 -2.00 -3.66 -7.01
CA LEU A 125 -3.26 -4.04 -6.34
C LEU A 125 -3.67 -5.50 -6.49
N ARG A 126 -3.47 -6.10 -7.67
CA ARG A 126 -3.90 -7.48 -7.96
C ARG A 126 -3.24 -8.51 -7.06
N ASP A 127 -2.03 -8.23 -6.59
CA ASP A 127 -1.29 -9.17 -5.76
C ASP A 127 -1.88 -9.24 -4.34
N PHE A 128 -2.65 -8.22 -3.96
CA PHE A 128 -3.41 -8.13 -2.70
C PHE A 128 -4.85 -8.62 -2.79
N GLU A 129 -5.30 -9.16 -3.93
CA GLU A 129 -6.62 -9.78 -4.06
C GLU A 129 -6.60 -11.20 -3.45
N ASN A 130 -7.47 -11.47 -2.47
CA ASN A 130 -7.74 -12.81 -1.96
C ASN A 130 -9.26 -13.07 -1.89
N LYS A 131 -9.66 -14.31 -1.57
CA LYS A 131 -11.07 -14.73 -1.58
C LYS A 131 -11.93 -14.08 -0.50
N GLU A 132 -11.31 -13.54 0.54
CA GLU A 132 -12.00 -12.92 1.67
C GLU A 132 -12.11 -11.39 1.51
N ALA A 133 -11.40 -10.83 0.53
CA ALA A 133 -11.37 -9.41 0.27
C ALA A 133 -12.57 -8.93 -0.55
N GLN A 134 -13.01 -7.70 -0.27
CA GLN A 134 -14.00 -7.00 -1.10
C GLN A 134 -13.27 -6.16 -2.15
N VAL A 135 -13.47 -6.44 -3.43
CA VAL A 135 -12.83 -5.70 -4.53
C VAL A 135 -13.83 -4.73 -5.14
N PHE A 136 -13.48 -3.46 -5.29
CA PHE A 136 -14.33 -2.40 -5.85
C PHE A 136 -13.73 -1.86 -7.13
N ASP A 137 -14.56 -1.66 -8.17
CA ASP A 137 -14.15 -1.00 -9.40
C ASP A 137 -14.14 0.52 -9.22
N ILE A 138 -12.98 1.15 -9.42
CA ILE A 138 -12.78 2.59 -9.19
C ILE A 138 -12.84 3.37 -10.50
N GLN A 139 -11.87 3.18 -11.38
CA GLN A 139 -11.78 3.89 -12.65
C GLN A 139 -10.98 3.12 -13.69
N GLN A 140 -11.11 3.51 -14.96
CA GLN A 140 -10.24 3.03 -16.03
C GLN A 140 -9.10 3.99 -16.28
N ALA A 141 -7.88 3.58 -15.96
CA ALA A 141 -6.67 4.31 -16.28
C ALA A 141 -6.19 3.95 -17.69
N LYS A 142 -5.82 4.95 -18.50
CA LYS A 142 -5.12 4.72 -19.77
C LYS A 142 -3.63 4.51 -19.50
N LEU A 143 -3.11 3.38 -19.94
CA LEU A 143 -1.68 3.09 -19.93
C LEU A 143 -0.96 3.84 -21.06
N PRO A 144 0.37 4.06 -20.96
CA PRO A 144 1.16 4.68 -22.02
C PRO A 144 1.08 3.95 -23.37
N ASP A 145 0.78 2.65 -23.36
CA ASP A 145 0.57 1.83 -24.57
C ASP A 145 -0.84 1.97 -25.17
N GLY A 146 -1.66 2.86 -24.62
CA GLY A 146 -3.03 3.14 -25.06
C GLY A 146 -4.08 2.18 -24.53
N LYS A 147 -3.70 1.12 -23.82
CA LYS A 147 -4.67 0.17 -23.24
C LYS A 147 -5.35 0.76 -22.00
N ALA A 148 -6.62 0.45 -21.83
CA ALA A 148 -7.33 0.74 -20.59
C ALA A 148 -7.04 -0.35 -19.56
N ARG A 149 -6.68 0.05 -18.34
CA ARG A 149 -6.56 -0.81 -17.17
C ARG A 149 -7.64 -0.39 -16.17
N GLN A 150 -8.49 -1.34 -15.78
CA GLN A 150 -9.40 -1.14 -14.65
C GLN A 150 -8.59 -1.08 -13.36
N LEU A 151 -8.64 0.05 -12.66
CA LEU A 151 -8.16 0.20 -11.29
C LEU A 151 -9.25 -0.24 -10.31
N SER A 152 -8.81 -0.73 -9.16
CA SER A 152 -9.67 -1.21 -8.09
C SER A 152 -9.19 -0.71 -6.73
N ALA A 153 -10.09 -0.72 -5.76
CA ALA A 153 -9.73 -0.68 -4.34
C ALA A 153 -10.10 -2.03 -3.73
N ILE A 154 -9.32 -2.48 -2.76
CA ILE A 154 -9.54 -3.76 -2.09
C ILE A 154 -9.71 -3.48 -0.61
N ILE A 155 -10.76 -4.03 0.00
CA ILE A 155 -10.99 -3.90 1.44
C ILE A 155 -10.78 -5.27 2.08
N HIS A 156 -9.79 -5.34 2.97
CA HIS A 156 -9.57 -6.49 3.85
C HIS A 156 -10.18 -6.20 5.21
N GLN A 157 -10.96 -7.16 5.72
CA GLN A 157 -11.53 -7.07 7.07
C GLN A 157 -10.62 -7.76 8.08
N ARG A 158 -10.50 -7.14 9.26
CA ARG A 158 -9.86 -7.72 10.43
C ARG A 158 -10.91 -8.44 11.28
N PRO A 159 -10.52 -9.46 12.08
CA PRO A 159 -11.44 -10.16 12.97
C PRO A 159 -12.15 -9.27 14.00
N ASP A 160 -11.57 -8.11 14.32
CA ASP A 160 -12.15 -7.11 15.24
C ASP A 160 -13.12 -6.13 14.55
N GLY A 161 -13.39 -6.31 13.25
CA GLY A 161 -14.27 -5.47 12.46
C GLY A 161 -13.61 -4.23 11.84
N ALA A 162 -12.34 -3.94 12.18
CA ALA A 162 -11.57 -2.91 11.50
C ALA A 162 -11.24 -3.32 10.06
N THR A 163 -10.85 -2.38 9.21
CA THR A 163 -10.55 -2.65 7.81
C THR A 163 -9.28 -1.97 7.34
N VAL A 164 -8.54 -2.62 6.44
CA VAL A 164 -7.47 -2.01 5.66
C VAL A 164 -7.96 -1.84 4.23
N VAL A 165 -7.85 -0.62 3.69
CA VAL A 165 -8.11 -0.34 2.27
C VAL A 165 -6.79 -0.40 1.50
N VAL A 166 -6.67 -1.33 0.55
CA VAL A 166 -5.57 -1.35 -0.41
C VAL A 166 -5.95 -0.49 -1.61
N ALA A 167 -5.16 0.53 -1.89
CA ALA A 167 -5.47 1.53 -2.91
C ALA A 167 -4.28 1.81 -3.85
N HIS A 168 -4.59 2.12 -5.10
CA HIS A 168 -3.59 2.62 -6.04
C HIS A 168 -3.14 4.04 -5.63
N PRO A 169 -1.86 4.41 -5.77
CA PRO A 169 -1.37 5.77 -5.55
C PRO A 169 -2.22 6.85 -6.23
N PHE A 170 -2.60 6.65 -7.49
CA PHE A 170 -3.41 7.62 -8.24
C PHE A 170 -4.78 7.84 -7.60
N ASP A 171 -5.52 6.76 -7.29
CA ASP A 171 -6.85 6.87 -6.69
C ASP A 171 -6.79 7.52 -5.31
N PHE A 172 -5.82 7.10 -4.48
CA PHE A 172 -5.62 7.68 -3.16
C PHE A 172 -5.36 9.19 -3.21
N LEU A 173 -4.43 9.63 -4.08
CA LEU A 173 -4.10 11.04 -4.25
C LEU A 173 -5.26 11.85 -4.82
N GLU A 174 -6.06 11.26 -5.69
CA GLU A 174 -7.28 11.88 -6.22
C GLU A 174 -8.31 12.10 -5.09
N TRP A 175 -8.55 11.09 -4.24
CA TRP A 175 -9.44 11.22 -3.09
C TRP A 175 -8.97 12.31 -2.10
N VAL A 176 -7.66 12.38 -1.86
CA VAL A 176 -7.05 13.44 -1.04
C VAL A 176 -7.31 14.81 -1.66
N ARG A 177 -7.07 14.98 -2.95
CA ARG A 177 -7.25 16.25 -3.67
C ARG A 177 -8.71 16.70 -3.69
N ASP A 178 -9.63 15.76 -3.81
CA ASP A 178 -11.07 16.00 -3.77
C ASP A 178 -11.59 16.33 -2.36
N GLY A 179 -10.75 16.22 -1.32
CA GLY A 179 -11.15 16.45 0.07
C GLY A 179 -12.13 15.40 0.60
N ARG A 180 -12.09 14.17 0.06
CA ARG A 180 -12.97 13.08 0.50
C ARG A 180 -12.57 12.58 1.87
N GLU A 181 -13.55 12.11 2.64
CA GLU A 181 -13.27 11.34 3.84
C GLU A 181 -12.63 10.01 3.45
N LEU A 182 -11.36 9.82 3.81
CA LEU A 182 -10.59 8.63 3.46
C LEU A 182 -10.99 7.49 4.40
N SER A 183 -11.92 6.64 3.96
CA SER A 183 -12.38 5.49 4.73
C SER A 183 -12.90 4.34 3.86
N ALA A 184 -12.96 3.13 4.42
CA ALA A 184 -13.63 2.00 3.78
C ALA A 184 -15.12 2.27 3.52
N ALA A 185 -15.77 3.07 4.38
CA ALA A 185 -17.16 3.47 4.19
C ALA A 185 -17.34 4.33 2.94
N MET A 186 -16.41 5.27 2.69
CA MET A 186 -16.39 6.07 1.47
C MET A 186 -16.28 5.17 0.23
N ILE A 187 -15.38 4.19 0.25
CA ILE A 187 -15.24 3.26 -0.88
C ILE A 187 -16.53 2.50 -1.16
N ARG A 188 -17.15 1.94 -0.12
CA ARG A 188 -18.42 1.19 -0.23
C ARG A 188 -19.59 2.05 -0.70
N ALA A 189 -19.62 3.33 -0.34
CA ALA A 189 -20.70 4.24 -0.70
C ALA A 189 -20.60 4.73 -2.16
N HIS A 190 -19.38 4.84 -2.70
CA HIS A 190 -19.14 5.51 -3.98
C HIS A 190 -18.80 4.57 -5.14
N TYR A 191 -18.38 3.33 -4.87
CA TYR A 191 -17.88 2.42 -5.90
C TYR A 191 -18.63 1.09 -5.92
N SER A 192 -18.63 0.45 -7.09
CA SER A 192 -19.33 -0.82 -7.30
C SER A 192 -18.46 -2.00 -6.84
N LEU A 193 -19.04 -2.89 -6.05
CA LEU A 193 -18.41 -4.15 -5.67
C LEU A 193 -18.29 -5.04 -6.92
N ARG A 194 -17.06 -5.48 -7.20
CA ARG A 194 -16.75 -6.48 -8.22
C ARG A 194 -17.04 -7.86 -7.66
N THR A 195 -17.95 -8.59 -8.29
CA THR A 195 -18.09 -10.03 -8.04
C THR A 195 -16.86 -10.75 -8.57
N LEU A 196 -16.05 -11.30 -7.66
CA LEU A 196 -14.97 -12.22 -8.04
C LEU A 196 -15.64 -13.51 -8.54
N ASP A 197 -15.49 -13.82 -9.82
CA ASP A 197 -16.00 -15.07 -10.38
C ASP A 197 -15.39 -16.25 -9.61
N SER A 198 -16.23 -16.96 -8.86
CA SER A 198 -15.86 -18.25 -8.30
C SER A 198 -15.61 -19.18 -9.48
N GLY A 199 -14.34 -19.40 -9.81
CA GLY A 199 -13.92 -20.22 -10.94
C GLY A 199 -14.78 -21.47 -11.07
N SER A 200 -15.46 -21.59 -12.21
CA SER A 200 -16.26 -22.73 -12.58
C SER A 200 -15.41 -24.00 -12.56
N THR A 201 -15.61 -24.84 -11.54
CA THR A 201 -15.18 -26.24 -11.55
C THR A 201 -16.09 -27.03 -12.50
N GLN A 202 -16.08 -26.71 -13.79
CA GLN A 202 -16.55 -27.65 -14.81
C GLN A 202 -15.37 -28.54 -15.21
N LYS A 203 -15.20 -29.64 -14.48
CA LYS A 203 -14.50 -30.82 -15.00
C LYS A 203 -15.23 -31.25 -16.28
N LYS A 204 -14.58 -31.06 -17.43
CA LYS A 204 -14.98 -31.75 -18.66
C LYS A 204 -14.64 -33.24 -18.50
N LYS A 205 -15.71 -34.03 -18.56
CA LYS A 205 -15.84 -35.47 -18.85
C LYS A 205 -14.65 -36.39 -18.60
#